data_AF-A0A232EZ51-F1
#
_entry.id   AF-A0A232EZ51-F1
#
_cell.length_a   1.000
_cell.length_b   1.000
_cell.length_c   1.000
_cell.angle_alpha   90.00
_cell.angle_beta   90.00
_cell.angle_gamma   90.00
#
_symmetry.space_group_name_H-M   'P 1'
#
loop_
_entity.id
_entity.type
_entity.pdbx_description
1 polymer ?
#
loop_
_entity_poly.entity_id
_entity_poly.type
_entity_poly.pdbx_seq_one_letter_code
_entity_poly.pdbx_strand_id
1 'polypeptide(L)'
;MCDCTGDNPEPDSAFQTEACNDKPEDLRPPFTILQVEISRSALNLVSSSSATTFDDEVEKTCTATSSDEKASRDCSTESKSSLESESSDELERTLAIVKPEALIFREEIENAIIEAGFQICQTRWLKLSPEQVSDFYLDKFKDECFARLVAYMSSGPILVHSIGKINAVQEWRALIGPNKVTDARLYAPDSIRGRFGRLGDDLINAVHGSKDRRSAEREIRFFFPDQIPEQLPTEDYLLRRVNPILNEALVKCFEAKPDDPVTWLGNWLLDNNSPKYL
;
A
#
# COMPACT_ATOMS: atom_id res chain seq x y z
N MET A 1 41.09 27.47 -66.45
CA MET A 1 42.27 28.08 -65.79
C MET A 1 41.85 28.43 -64.36
N CYS A 2 42.39 27.87 -63.28
CA CYS A 2 43.71 27.29 -63.05
C CYS A 2 43.64 25.94 -62.32
N ASP A 3 44.51 25.02 -62.74
CA ASP A 3 44.93 23.79 -62.07
C ASP A 3 45.82 24.06 -60.86
N CYS A 4 45.90 23.07 -59.96
CA CYS A 4 47.08 22.57 -59.21
C CYS A 4 46.58 21.52 -58.18
N THR A 5 46.47 20.23 -58.52
CA THR A 5 47.45 19.12 -58.28
C THR A 5 47.85 18.91 -56.82
N GLY A 6 47.37 17.83 -56.19
CA GLY A 6 48.20 16.70 -55.71
C GLY A 6 48.25 16.72 -54.17
N ASP A 7 48.25 15.64 -53.40
CA ASP A 7 48.36 14.21 -53.62
C ASP A 7 47.73 13.48 -52.42
N ASN A 8 47.20 12.29 -52.66
CA ASN A 8 46.86 11.29 -51.64
C ASN A 8 47.97 10.22 -51.64
N PRO A 9 48.35 9.66 -50.49
CA PRO A 9 48.22 8.21 -50.39
C PRO A 9 47.82 7.68 -48.99
N GLU A 10 46.88 6.74 -48.99
CA GLU A 10 46.69 5.69 -47.97
C GLU A 10 47.74 4.55 -48.14
N PRO A 11 47.69 3.42 -47.40
CA PRO A 11 47.54 3.17 -45.96
C PRO A 11 48.63 2.19 -45.43
N ASP A 12 48.69 1.95 -44.11
CA ASP A 12 48.93 0.65 -43.44
C ASP A 12 49.61 0.81 -42.07
N SER A 13 48.98 0.26 -41.03
CA SER A 13 49.50 -0.90 -40.28
C SER A 13 48.85 -1.05 -38.91
N ALA A 14 48.59 -2.31 -38.58
CA ALA A 14 47.87 -2.80 -37.43
C ALA A 14 48.51 -2.45 -36.08
N PHE A 15 47.69 -2.28 -35.04
CA PHE A 15 47.99 -2.84 -33.72
C PHE A 15 46.72 -3.37 -33.05
N GLN A 16 46.86 -4.60 -32.56
CA GLN A 16 45.85 -5.42 -31.91
C GLN A 16 45.60 -5.00 -30.46
N THR A 17 44.33 -5.15 -30.06
CA THR A 17 43.80 -5.65 -28.77
C THR A 17 44.45 -5.21 -27.46
N GLU A 18 43.68 -4.49 -26.64
CA GLU A 18 43.52 -4.87 -25.23
C GLU A 18 42.05 -4.73 -24.81
N ALA A 19 41.55 -5.79 -24.18
CA ALA A 19 40.22 -5.91 -23.64
C ALA A 19 40.20 -5.29 -22.23
N CYS A 20 39.41 -4.24 -22.02
CA CYS A 20 38.99 -3.83 -20.68
C CYS A 20 37.69 -4.57 -20.34
N ASN A 21 37.86 -5.73 -19.72
CA ASN A 21 36.86 -6.29 -18.81
C ASN A 21 36.83 -5.38 -17.58
N ASP A 22 35.80 -4.54 -17.45
CA ASP A 22 35.39 -4.02 -16.16
C ASP A 22 33.89 -4.18 -16.02
N LYS A 23 33.51 -5.05 -15.08
CA LYS A 23 32.14 -5.19 -14.61
C LYS A 23 31.76 -3.90 -13.87
N PRO A 24 30.56 -3.32 -14.05
CA PRO A 24 30.07 -2.36 -13.09
C PRO A 24 29.64 -3.12 -11.83
N GLU A 25 30.44 -2.99 -10.77
CA GLU A 25 30.00 -3.29 -9.42
C GLU A 25 28.84 -2.35 -9.04
N ASP A 26 27.81 -2.96 -8.48
CA ASP A 26 26.53 -2.39 -8.07
C ASP A 26 26.73 -1.41 -6.90
N LEU A 27 27.11 -0.17 -7.21
CA LEU A 27 27.20 0.93 -6.24
C LEU A 27 25.91 1.76 -6.28
N ARG A 28 24.84 1.21 -5.70
CA ARG A 28 23.69 2.02 -5.29
C ARG A 28 24.14 3.01 -4.20
N PRO A 29 23.98 4.33 -4.38
CA PRO A 29 24.29 5.28 -3.33
C PRO A 29 23.30 5.11 -2.16
N PRO A 30 23.78 5.18 -0.90
CA PRO A 30 22.90 5.11 0.25
C PRO A 30 21.95 6.32 0.29
N PHE A 31 20.69 6.06 0.60
CA PHE A 31 19.65 7.07 0.74
C PHE A 31 20.07 8.16 1.75
N THR A 32 20.00 9.43 1.37
CA THR A 32 20.10 10.53 2.34
C THR A 32 18.86 10.53 3.23
N ILE A 33 19.02 10.06 4.47
CA ILE A 33 17.97 10.07 5.49
C ILE A 33 18.01 11.45 6.16
N LEU A 34 16.97 12.26 5.96
CA LEU A 34 16.63 13.30 6.93
C LEU A 34 15.91 12.58 8.07
N GLN A 35 16.51 12.60 9.27
CA GLN A 35 15.96 11.92 10.45
C GLN A 35 14.52 12.37 10.71
N VAL A 36 13.63 11.39 10.87
CA VAL A 36 12.24 11.55 11.27
C VAL A 36 12.15 11.28 12.78
N GLU A 37 11.56 12.21 13.52
CA GLU A 37 11.08 11.96 14.88
C GLU A 37 9.83 11.07 14.82
N ILE A 38 9.87 9.95 15.52
CA ILE A 38 8.71 9.07 15.69
C ILE A 38 7.85 9.67 16.81
N SER A 39 6.72 10.30 16.46
CA SER A 39 5.67 10.61 17.44
C SER A 39 5.05 9.32 17.96
N ARG A 40 5.38 8.95 19.20
CA ARG A 40 4.66 7.91 19.95
C ARG A 40 3.40 8.53 20.55
N SER A 41 2.25 8.30 19.92
CA SER A 41 0.93 8.55 20.52
C SER A 41 -0.07 7.64 19.80
N ALA A 42 -0.87 6.78 20.41
CA ALA A 42 -1.03 6.35 21.78
C ALA A 42 -1.58 4.91 21.74
N LEU A 43 -1.01 4.00 22.53
CA LEU A 43 -1.68 2.78 22.96
C LEU A 43 -2.54 3.17 24.16
N ASN A 44 -3.86 3.13 24.03
CA ASN A 44 -4.80 3.07 25.15
C ASN A 44 -6.15 2.62 24.61
N LEU A 45 -6.46 1.33 24.72
CA LEU A 45 -7.82 0.80 24.64
C LEU A 45 -7.83 -0.63 25.22
N VAL A 46 -7.73 -0.73 26.55
CA VAL A 46 -8.47 -1.74 27.32
C VAL A 46 -8.81 -1.12 28.68
N SER A 47 -10.10 -0.87 28.92
CA SER A 47 -10.83 -1.26 30.14
C SER A 47 -12.05 -0.36 30.35
N SER A 48 -13.24 -0.85 30.01
CA SER A 48 -14.41 -0.69 30.86
C SER A 48 -15.48 -1.72 30.49
N SER A 49 -15.43 -2.86 31.18
CA SER A 49 -16.60 -3.70 31.37
C SER A 49 -17.60 -2.94 32.23
N SER A 50 -18.84 -2.84 31.77
CA SER A 50 -20.00 -2.67 32.63
C SER A 50 -21.10 -3.60 32.13
N ALA A 51 -21.31 -4.66 32.90
CA ALA A 51 -22.44 -5.54 32.77
C ALA A 51 -23.73 -4.79 33.15
N THR A 52 -24.76 -4.92 32.32
CA THR A 52 -26.15 -4.78 32.74
C THR A 52 -26.99 -5.84 32.04
N THR A 53 -27.39 -6.83 32.81
CA THR A 53 -28.54 -7.72 32.58
C THR A 53 -29.81 -6.89 32.43
N PHE A 54 -30.70 -7.20 31.47
CA PHE A 54 -32.14 -7.00 31.63
C PHE A 54 -32.94 -7.71 30.50
N ASP A 55 -33.69 -8.72 30.94
CA ASP A 55 -34.96 -9.32 30.48
C ASP A 55 -35.40 -9.29 29.00
N ASP A 56 -35.53 -10.51 28.47
CA ASP A 56 -36.42 -10.90 27.36
C ASP A 56 -37.87 -10.96 27.85
N GLU A 57 -38.74 -10.12 27.31
CA GLU A 57 -40.11 -10.46 26.90
C GLU A 57 -40.58 -9.40 25.90
N VAL A 58 -41.18 -9.82 24.78
CA VAL A 58 -42.47 -9.31 24.28
C VAL A 58 -42.81 -10.06 22.99
N GLU A 59 -43.77 -10.95 23.17
CA GLU A 59 -44.68 -11.50 22.18
C GLU A 59 -45.34 -10.39 21.33
N LYS A 60 -45.43 -10.58 20.01
CA LYS A 60 -46.54 -10.01 19.22
C LYS A 60 -46.79 -10.76 17.92
N THR A 61 -47.80 -11.60 18.02
CA THR A 61 -48.69 -12.08 16.96
C THR A 61 -49.33 -10.91 16.18
N CYS A 62 -49.59 -11.12 14.89
CA CYS A 62 -50.73 -10.55 14.15
C CYS A 62 -50.90 -11.31 12.81
N THR A 63 -51.85 -12.24 12.77
CA THR A 63 -53.11 -12.23 11.97
C THR A 63 -52.96 -12.32 10.45
N ALA A 64 -53.27 -13.51 9.94
CA ALA A 64 -53.59 -13.78 8.55
C ALA A 64 -55.10 -13.59 8.31
N THR A 65 -55.47 -12.95 7.20
CA THR A 65 -56.80 -13.04 6.60
C THR A 65 -56.66 -13.28 5.10
N SER A 66 -57.36 -14.29 4.62
CA SER A 66 -57.44 -14.82 3.26
C SER A 66 -58.17 -13.92 2.25
N SER A 67 -57.80 -13.97 0.97
CA SER A 67 -58.71 -14.30 -0.14
C SER A 67 -58.01 -14.34 -1.53
N ASP A 68 -58.03 -15.54 -2.11
CA ASP A 68 -58.44 -15.93 -3.48
C ASP A 68 -57.67 -15.54 -4.77
N GLU A 69 -57.04 -16.59 -5.33
CA GLU A 69 -57.00 -17.10 -6.72
C GLU A 69 -56.90 -16.17 -7.96
N LYS A 70 -55.84 -16.39 -8.78
CA LYS A 70 -55.95 -17.09 -10.09
C LYS A 70 -54.60 -17.36 -10.78
N ALA A 71 -54.58 -18.43 -11.56
CA ALA A 71 -53.42 -19.12 -12.13
C ALA A 71 -52.94 -18.65 -13.53
N SER A 72 -51.76 -19.21 -13.90
CA SER A 72 -51.14 -19.36 -15.24
C SER A 72 -50.15 -18.28 -15.70
N ARG A 73 -48.85 -18.62 -15.79
CA ARG A 73 -48.13 -19.00 -17.03
C ARG A 73 -46.58 -19.06 -16.85
N ASP A 74 -46.00 -20.11 -17.42
CA ASP A 74 -44.63 -20.35 -17.92
C ASP A 74 -43.35 -19.81 -17.27
N CYS A 75 -42.52 -20.78 -16.86
CA CYS A 75 -41.15 -21.07 -17.34
C CYS A 75 -40.27 -19.92 -17.86
N SER A 76 -39.16 -19.66 -17.16
CA SER A 76 -37.83 -19.51 -17.77
C SER A 76 -36.76 -19.66 -16.70
N THR A 77 -35.96 -20.72 -16.83
CA THR A 77 -34.66 -20.88 -16.20
C THR A 77 -33.69 -19.85 -16.77
N GLU A 78 -33.17 -18.96 -15.93
CA GLU A 78 -31.90 -18.28 -16.19
C GLU A 78 -31.01 -18.36 -14.95
N SER A 79 -30.03 -19.25 -15.04
CA SER A 79 -28.81 -19.18 -14.25
C SER A 79 -27.95 -18.03 -14.79
N LYS A 80 -27.72 -17.00 -13.98
CA LYS A 80 -26.54 -16.14 -14.04
C LYS A 80 -26.37 -15.51 -12.66
N SER A 81 -25.53 -16.10 -11.80
CA SER A 81 -24.15 -15.66 -11.68
C SER A 81 -24.06 -14.15 -11.60
N SER A 82 -24.36 -13.61 -10.42
CA SER A 82 -23.70 -12.39 -9.97
C SER A 82 -23.04 -12.75 -8.66
N LEU A 83 -21.72 -12.93 -8.76
CA LEU A 83 -20.82 -12.89 -7.63
C LEU A 83 -21.06 -11.54 -6.96
N GLU A 84 -21.87 -11.52 -5.93
CA GLU A 84 -21.77 -10.50 -4.90
C GLU A 84 -20.37 -10.70 -4.32
N SER A 85 -19.45 -9.83 -4.74
CA SER A 85 -18.17 -9.69 -4.08
C SER A 85 -18.49 -9.27 -2.65
N GLU A 86 -18.54 -10.23 -1.74
CA GLU A 86 -18.49 -9.95 -0.32
C GLU A 86 -17.26 -9.07 -0.11
N SER A 87 -17.51 -7.79 0.15
CA SER A 87 -16.47 -6.85 0.53
C SER A 87 -16.01 -7.27 1.92
N SER A 88 -15.04 -8.19 1.96
CA SER A 88 -14.30 -8.48 3.17
C SER A 88 -13.64 -7.17 3.59
N ASP A 89 -14.13 -6.57 4.67
CA ASP A 89 -13.56 -5.41 5.32
C ASP A 89 -12.17 -5.78 5.88
N GLU A 90 -11.18 -5.78 5.00
CA GLU A 90 -9.80 -6.13 5.33
C GLU A 90 -9.02 -4.89 5.75
N LEU A 91 -8.28 -5.01 6.85
CA LEU A 91 -7.32 -4.01 7.25
C LEU A 91 -6.15 -4.00 6.25
N GLU A 92 -6.01 -2.90 5.51
CA GLU A 92 -5.00 -2.73 4.48
C GLU A 92 -4.07 -1.57 4.80
N ARG A 93 -2.90 -1.56 4.14
CA ARG A 93 -2.02 -0.39 4.07
C ARG A 93 -1.91 0.09 2.63
N THR A 94 -1.83 1.39 2.43
CA THR A 94 -1.62 2.02 1.13
C THR A 94 -0.56 3.12 1.21
N LEU A 95 0.03 3.45 0.05
CA LEU A 95 1.00 4.54 -0.03
C LEU A 95 0.29 5.86 -0.30
N ALA A 96 0.63 6.88 0.49
CA ALA A 96 0.29 8.27 0.22
C ALA A 96 1.57 9.07 0.00
N ILE A 97 1.68 9.80 -1.11
CA ILE A 97 2.78 10.74 -1.34
C ILE A 97 2.20 12.14 -1.50
N VAL A 98 2.68 13.09 -0.71
CA VAL A 98 2.50 14.52 -0.95
C VAL A 98 3.61 15.01 -1.86
N LYS A 99 3.22 15.49 -3.04
CA LYS A 99 4.12 15.92 -4.12
C LYS A 99 4.76 17.28 -3.80
N PRO A 100 5.88 17.66 -4.47
CA PRO A 100 6.68 18.81 -4.04
C PRO A 100 5.89 20.12 -3.87
N GLU A 101 4.95 20.41 -4.76
CA GLU A 101 4.14 21.64 -4.70
C GLU A 101 3.09 21.63 -3.59
N ALA A 102 2.57 20.46 -3.23
CA ALA A 102 1.54 20.33 -2.20
C ALA A 102 2.11 20.29 -0.78
N LEU A 103 3.43 20.28 -0.62
CA LEU A 103 4.07 20.30 0.70
C LEU A 103 3.72 21.55 1.52
N ILE A 104 3.38 22.67 0.87
CA ILE A 104 2.91 23.87 1.56
C ILE A 104 1.56 23.65 2.25
N PHE A 105 0.80 22.64 1.83
CA PHE A 105 -0.50 22.24 2.38
C PHE A 105 -0.42 20.91 3.15
N ARG A 106 0.78 20.51 3.59
CA ARG A 106 1.00 19.19 4.21
C ARG A 106 0.12 18.98 5.44
N GLU A 107 -0.07 20.03 6.25
CA GLU A 107 -0.79 19.93 7.53
C GLU A 107 -2.29 19.72 7.26
N GLU A 108 -2.85 20.42 6.27
CA GLU A 108 -4.23 20.23 5.83
C GLU A 108 -4.45 18.85 5.20
N ILE A 109 -3.45 18.33 4.47
CA ILE A 109 -3.51 16.99 3.88
C ILE A 109 -3.42 15.90 4.96
N GLU A 110 -2.50 16.02 5.91
CA GLU A 110 -2.36 15.09 7.04
C GLU A 110 -3.61 15.11 7.93
N ASN A 111 -4.19 16.30 8.18
CA ASN A 111 -5.45 16.42 8.89
C ASN A 111 -6.59 15.72 8.15
N ALA A 112 -6.70 15.90 6.82
CA ALA A 112 -7.71 15.21 6.02
C ALA A 112 -7.55 13.67 6.07
N ILE A 113 -6.31 13.17 6.12
CA ILE A 113 -6.02 11.72 6.29
C ILE A 113 -6.56 11.24 7.65
N ILE A 114 -6.24 11.96 8.73
CA ILE A 114 -6.63 11.58 10.10
C ILE A 114 -8.16 11.69 10.28
N GLU A 115 -8.77 12.78 9.82
CA GLU A 115 -10.23 12.99 9.87
C GLU A 115 -11.00 11.94 9.09
N ALA A 116 -10.44 11.43 7.99
CA ALA A 116 -11.00 10.33 7.22
C ALA A 116 -10.79 8.94 7.89
N GLY A 117 -10.20 8.89 9.08
CA GLY A 117 -10.04 7.67 9.88
C GLY A 117 -8.87 6.79 9.46
N PHE A 118 -7.89 7.33 8.72
CA PHE A 118 -6.65 6.61 8.47
C PHE A 118 -5.68 6.75 9.63
N GLN A 119 -4.94 5.68 9.89
CA GLN A 119 -3.77 5.73 10.76
C GLN A 119 -2.52 5.97 9.91
N ILE A 120 -1.73 7.00 10.24
CA ILE A 120 -0.39 7.18 9.66
C ILE A 120 0.55 6.21 10.37
N CYS A 121 0.91 5.11 9.70
CA CYS A 121 1.79 4.08 10.27
C CYS A 121 3.25 4.51 10.22
N GLN A 122 3.67 5.14 9.13
CA GLN A 122 5.04 5.59 8.90
C GLN A 122 5.07 6.85 8.05
N THR A 123 6.12 7.64 8.25
CA THR A 123 6.35 8.90 7.53
C THR A 123 7.81 8.99 7.13
N ARG A 124 8.10 9.46 5.91
CA ARG A 124 9.45 9.71 5.42
C ARG A 124 9.51 10.97 4.58
N TRP A 125 10.45 11.85 4.91
CA TRP A 125 10.84 13.01 4.11
C TRP A 125 12.05 12.65 3.26
N LEU A 126 11.96 12.89 1.95
CA LEU A 126 13.09 12.63 1.05
C LEU A 126 12.99 13.45 -0.25
N LYS A 127 14.08 13.54 -0.98
CA LYS A 127 14.11 14.05 -2.36
C LYS A 127 14.61 12.91 -3.25
N LEU A 128 13.82 12.56 -4.27
CA LEU A 128 14.16 11.48 -5.19
C LEU A 128 15.10 11.99 -6.29
N SER A 129 16.07 11.16 -6.69
CA SER A 129 16.82 11.38 -7.93
C SER A 129 15.95 11.04 -9.15
N PRO A 130 16.24 11.58 -10.35
CA PRO A 130 15.52 11.23 -11.57
C PRO A 130 15.48 9.72 -11.84
N GLU A 131 16.56 9.00 -11.52
CA GLU A 131 16.67 7.54 -11.67
C GLU A 131 15.69 6.84 -10.72
N GLN A 132 15.65 7.24 -9.44
CA GLN A 132 14.73 6.66 -8.47
C GLN A 132 13.26 6.93 -8.81
N VAL A 133 12.95 8.12 -9.34
CA VAL A 133 11.59 8.42 -9.83
C VAL A 133 11.23 7.53 -11.02
N SER A 134 12.18 7.31 -11.93
CA SER A 134 11.99 6.47 -13.11
C SER A 134 11.71 5.02 -12.72
N ASP A 135 12.47 4.50 -11.76
CA ASP A 135 12.26 3.17 -11.19
C ASP A 135 10.90 3.04 -10.50
N PHE A 136 10.51 4.05 -9.72
CA PHE A 136 9.23 4.05 -9.01
C PHE A 136 8.02 4.08 -9.97
N TYR A 137 8.10 4.88 -11.04
CA TYR A 137 7.04 5.02 -12.04
C TYR A 137 7.24 4.15 -13.28
N LEU A 138 8.01 3.07 -13.20
CA LEU A 138 8.35 2.22 -14.36
C LEU A 138 7.12 1.75 -15.17
N ASP A 139 6.00 1.47 -14.49
CA ASP A 139 4.73 1.09 -15.14
C ASP A 139 4.17 2.16 -16.08
N LYS A 140 4.59 3.42 -15.92
CA LYS A 140 4.20 4.59 -16.72
C LYS A 140 5.23 4.98 -17.78
N PHE A 141 6.26 4.17 -17.99
CA PHE A 141 7.32 4.48 -18.95
C PHE A 141 6.80 4.75 -20.38
N LYS A 142 5.67 4.13 -20.75
CA LYS A 142 5.04 4.32 -22.07
C LYS A 142 4.21 5.60 -22.19
N ASP A 143 3.97 6.32 -21.10
CA ASP A 143 3.20 7.56 -21.13
C ASP A 143 4.04 8.67 -21.76
N GLU A 144 3.46 9.43 -22.69
CA GLU A 144 4.14 10.56 -23.36
C GLU A 144 4.66 11.61 -22.36
N CYS A 145 4.02 11.73 -21.20
CA CYS A 145 4.38 12.65 -20.14
C CYS A 145 5.42 12.09 -19.14
N PHE A 146 5.97 10.88 -19.35
CA PHE A 146 6.85 10.22 -18.39
C PHE A 146 8.09 11.05 -18.03
N ALA A 147 8.79 11.60 -19.03
CA ALA A 147 9.95 12.46 -18.79
C ALA A 147 9.60 13.71 -17.95
N ARG A 148 8.42 14.29 -18.19
CA ARG A 148 7.93 15.44 -17.42
C ARG A 148 7.57 15.05 -15.99
N LEU A 149 6.99 13.86 -15.80
CA LEU A 149 6.72 13.29 -14.47
C LEU A 149 8.01 13.09 -13.68
N VAL A 150 9.04 12.53 -14.32
CA VAL A 150 10.37 12.31 -13.72
C VAL A 150 11.00 13.62 -13.28
N ALA A 151 11.03 14.63 -14.16
CA ALA A 151 11.56 15.95 -13.86
C ALA A 151 10.78 16.64 -12.73
N TYR A 152 9.45 16.54 -12.73
CA TYR A 152 8.62 17.15 -11.69
C TYR A 152 8.85 16.51 -10.31
N MET A 153 8.80 15.18 -10.21
CA MET A 153 8.91 14.51 -8.91
C MET A 153 10.33 14.57 -8.31
N SER A 154 11.37 14.77 -9.13
CA SER A 154 12.76 14.96 -8.68
C SER A 154 13.12 16.43 -8.43
N SER A 155 12.25 17.39 -8.77
CA SER A 155 12.51 18.83 -8.62
C SER A 155 12.68 19.28 -7.16
N GLY A 156 12.01 18.61 -6.22
CA GLY A 156 11.98 19.01 -4.82
C GLY A 156 11.74 17.84 -3.85
N PRO A 157 11.71 18.13 -2.54
CA PRO A 157 11.37 17.14 -1.55
C PRO A 157 9.93 16.65 -1.73
N ILE A 158 9.67 15.45 -1.24
CA ILE A 158 8.34 14.84 -1.11
C ILE A 158 8.16 14.34 0.32
N LEU A 159 6.90 14.17 0.71
CA LEU A 159 6.52 13.54 1.97
C LEU A 159 5.79 12.25 1.65
N VAL A 160 6.27 11.14 2.18
CA VAL A 160 5.73 9.80 1.93
C VAL A 160 5.17 9.24 3.23
N HIS A 161 3.93 8.76 3.19
CA HIS A 161 3.30 8.03 4.28
C HIS A 161 2.92 6.62 3.85
N SER A 162 3.10 5.67 4.76
CA SER A 162 2.32 4.43 4.76
C SER A 162 1.13 4.65 5.68
N ILE A 163 -0.09 4.59 5.13
CA ILE A 163 -1.33 4.79 5.90
C ILE A 163 -2.16 3.50 5.93
N GLY A 164 -2.84 3.24 7.04
CA GLY A 164 -3.64 2.04 7.26
C GLY A 164 -5.09 2.34 7.61
N LYS A 165 -6.01 1.55 7.07
CA LYS A 165 -7.47 1.58 7.30
C LYS A 165 -8.09 0.30 6.75
N ILE A 166 -9.29 -0.05 7.19
CA ILE A 166 -10.13 -1.02 6.46
C ILE A 166 -10.34 -0.51 5.03
N ASN A 167 -10.08 -1.36 4.03
CA ASN A 167 -10.16 -1.01 2.60
C ASN A 167 -9.32 0.22 2.21
N ALA A 168 -8.14 0.38 2.84
CA ALA A 168 -7.32 1.59 2.74
C ALA A 168 -7.03 2.07 1.31
N VAL A 169 -6.78 1.15 0.37
CA VAL A 169 -6.49 1.53 -1.02
C VAL A 169 -7.70 2.21 -1.67
N GLN A 170 -8.89 1.62 -1.51
CA GLN A 170 -10.12 2.17 -2.07
C GLN A 170 -10.50 3.48 -1.41
N GLU A 171 -10.48 3.52 -0.07
CA GLU A 171 -10.81 4.69 0.74
C GLU A 171 -9.86 5.86 0.42
N TRP A 172 -8.56 5.59 0.25
CA TRP A 172 -7.58 6.64 -0.04
C TRP A 172 -7.81 7.20 -1.44
N ARG A 173 -8.10 6.34 -2.42
CA ARG A 173 -8.45 6.76 -3.77
C ARG A 173 -9.73 7.60 -3.82
N ALA A 174 -10.72 7.27 -3.00
CA ALA A 174 -11.94 8.07 -2.87
C ALA A 174 -11.64 9.45 -2.28
N LEU A 175 -10.84 9.52 -1.21
CA LEU A 175 -10.46 10.76 -0.53
C LEU A 175 -9.64 11.71 -1.43
N ILE A 176 -8.70 11.17 -2.21
CA ILE A 176 -7.88 12.01 -3.10
C ILE A 176 -8.61 12.44 -4.38
N GLY A 177 -9.61 11.68 -4.83
CA GLY A 177 -10.41 12.00 -6.01
C GLY A 177 -9.73 11.70 -7.37
N PRO A 178 -10.36 12.08 -8.49
CA PRO A 178 -9.90 11.80 -9.86
C PRO A 178 -8.46 12.25 -10.15
N ASN A 179 -7.75 11.53 -11.03
CA ASN A 179 -6.36 11.89 -11.39
C ASN A 179 -6.26 13.23 -12.11
N LYS A 180 -7.23 13.55 -12.97
CA LYS A 180 -7.30 14.81 -13.71
C LYS A 180 -7.81 15.91 -12.80
N VAL A 181 -7.07 17.01 -12.70
CA VAL A 181 -7.40 18.09 -11.76
C VAL A 181 -8.72 18.78 -12.15
N THR A 182 -9.00 18.87 -13.45
CA THR A 182 -10.27 19.38 -13.98
C THR A 182 -11.46 18.58 -13.48
N ASP A 183 -11.36 17.25 -13.56
CA ASP A 183 -12.43 16.33 -13.17
C ASP A 183 -12.59 16.32 -11.64
N ALA A 184 -11.48 16.35 -10.91
CA ALA A 184 -11.50 16.46 -9.45
C ALA A 184 -12.22 17.73 -9.01
N ARG A 185 -11.92 18.89 -9.60
CA ARG A 185 -12.59 20.15 -9.26
C ARG A 185 -14.07 20.17 -9.62
N LEU A 186 -14.45 19.48 -10.71
CA LEU A 186 -15.83 19.48 -11.19
C LEU A 186 -16.72 18.50 -10.40
N TYR A 187 -16.23 17.28 -10.17
CA TYR A 187 -17.05 16.18 -9.63
C TYR A 187 -16.78 15.88 -8.15
N ALA A 188 -15.61 16.26 -7.63
CA ALA A 188 -15.21 16.01 -6.25
C ALA A 188 -14.42 17.21 -5.69
N PRO A 189 -15.01 18.43 -5.64
CA PRO A 189 -14.29 19.66 -5.30
C PRO A 189 -13.63 19.62 -3.92
N ASP A 190 -14.19 18.87 -2.98
CA ASP A 190 -13.67 18.71 -1.62
C ASP A 190 -12.55 17.65 -1.52
N SER A 191 -12.32 16.86 -2.57
CA SER A 191 -11.19 15.92 -2.62
C SER A 191 -9.85 16.65 -2.55
N ILE A 192 -8.81 15.96 -2.09
CA ILE A 192 -7.47 16.55 -1.96
C ILE A 192 -6.97 17.10 -3.31
N ARG A 193 -7.24 16.40 -4.42
CA ARG A 193 -6.88 16.87 -5.77
C ARG A 193 -7.73 18.03 -6.24
N GLY A 194 -9.01 18.06 -5.88
CA GLY A 194 -9.91 19.18 -6.17
C GLY A 194 -9.43 20.46 -5.50
N ARG A 195 -9.07 20.38 -4.22
CA ARG A 195 -8.64 21.52 -3.39
C ARG A 195 -7.24 22.01 -3.73
N PHE A 196 -6.27 21.11 -3.87
CA PHE A 196 -4.84 21.46 -3.92
C PHE A 196 -4.16 21.20 -5.26
N GLY A 197 -4.83 20.54 -6.21
CA GLY A 197 -4.28 20.32 -7.55
C GLY A 197 -4.19 21.61 -8.37
N ARG A 198 -3.12 21.73 -9.17
CA ARG A 198 -2.93 22.86 -10.09
C ARG A 198 -3.81 22.68 -11.32
N LEU A 199 -4.69 23.64 -11.56
CA LEU A 199 -5.57 23.62 -12.72
C LEU A 199 -4.75 23.68 -14.02
N GLY A 200 -5.03 22.78 -14.96
CA GLY A 200 -4.36 22.72 -16.27
C GLY A 200 -3.10 21.85 -16.31
N ASP A 201 -2.68 21.23 -15.20
CA ASP A 201 -1.57 20.27 -15.21
C ASP A 201 -1.87 19.01 -14.37
N ASP A 202 -2.24 17.92 -15.05
CA ASP A 202 -2.61 16.65 -14.42
C ASP A 202 -1.44 15.96 -13.69
N LEU A 203 -0.19 16.34 -13.99
CA LEU A 203 0.97 15.82 -13.24
C LEU A 203 1.06 16.48 -11.85
N ILE A 204 0.60 17.72 -11.72
CA ILE A 204 0.63 18.54 -10.51
C ILE A 204 -0.72 18.46 -9.79
N ASN A 205 -1.13 17.23 -9.52
CA ASN A 205 -2.39 16.92 -8.82
C ASN A 205 -2.20 16.71 -7.32
N ALA A 206 -1.24 17.39 -6.68
CA ALA A 206 -0.96 17.37 -5.24
C ALA A 206 -0.51 16.04 -4.59
N VAL A 207 -1.19 14.92 -4.82
CA VAL A 207 -0.94 13.65 -4.13
C VAL A 207 -0.96 12.42 -5.05
N HIS A 208 -0.16 11.41 -4.70
CA HIS A 208 -0.17 10.06 -5.27
C HIS A 208 -0.81 9.07 -4.30
N GLY A 209 -1.55 8.11 -4.85
CA GLY A 209 -2.09 6.95 -4.13
C GLY A 209 -1.96 5.69 -4.98
N SER A 210 -1.68 4.57 -4.33
CA SER A 210 -1.54 3.28 -5.00
C SER A 210 -2.85 2.86 -5.70
N LYS A 211 -2.74 2.22 -6.87
CA LYS A 211 -3.91 1.85 -7.68
C LYS A 211 -4.69 0.65 -7.12
N ASP A 212 -3.99 -0.31 -6.55
CA ASP A 212 -4.48 -1.59 -6.04
C ASP A 212 -3.53 -2.08 -4.93
N ARG A 213 -3.93 -3.11 -4.20
CA ARG A 213 -3.17 -3.66 -3.07
C ARG A 213 -1.77 -4.15 -3.44
N ARG A 214 -1.61 -4.82 -4.59
CA ARG A 214 -0.28 -5.29 -5.05
C ARG A 214 0.66 -4.11 -5.30
N SER A 215 0.12 -3.04 -5.87
CA SER A 215 0.86 -1.81 -6.09
C SER A 215 1.22 -1.14 -4.77
N ALA A 216 0.29 -1.09 -3.81
CA ALA A 216 0.54 -0.57 -2.47
C ALA A 216 1.68 -1.32 -1.78
N GLU A 217 1.67 -2.64 -1.76
CA GLU A 217 2.73 -3.46 -1.16
C GLU A 217 4.10 -3.19 -1.79
N ARG A 218 4.18 -3.17 -3.14
CA ARG A 218 5.41 -2.86 -3.88
C ARG A 218 5.91 -1.45 -3.59
N GLU A 219 5.01 -0.47 -3.64
CA GLU A 219 5.31 0.96 -3.45
C GLU A 219 5.74 1.26 -2.01
N ILE A 220 5.07 0.68 -1.01
CA ILE A 220 5.48 0.77 0.40
C ILE A 220 6.86 0.16 0.59
N ARG A 221 7.12 -1.03 0.05
CA ARG A 221 8.43 -1.68 0.15
C ARG A 221 9.55 -0.88 -0.50
N PHE A 222 9.26 -0.13 -1.56
CA PHE A 222 10.23 0.77 -2.21
C PHE A 222 10.70 1.88 -1.25
N PHE A 223 9.80 2.47 -0.48
CA PHE A 223 10.14 3.57 0.45
C PHE A 223 10.48 3.13 1.87
N PHE A 224 10.02 1.95 2.30
CA PHE A 224 10.17 1.41 3.66
C PHE A 224 10.67 -0.04 3.61
N PRO A 225 11.91 -0.30 3.13
CA PRO A 225 12.42 -1.65 2.92
C PRO A 225 12.63 -2.46 4.22
N ASP A 226 12.86 -1.78 5.35
CA ASP A 226 13.08 -2.41 6.66
C ASP A 226 11.77 -2.89 7.34
N GLN A 227 10.63 -2.78 6.64
CA GLN A 227 9.38 -3.35 7.10
C GLN A 227 9.38 -4.86 6.88
N ILE A 228 9.37 -5.61 7.98
CA ILE A 228 8.65 -6.88 8.03
C ILE A 228 7.18 -6.49 7.81
N PRO A 229 6.48 -6.98 6.78
CA PRO A 229 5.05 -6.80 6.69
C PRO A 229 4.48 -7.42 7.96
N GLU A 230 4.14 -6.59 8.94
CA GLU A 230 3.34 -7.01 10.07
C GLU A 230 1.92 -7.18 9.53
N GLN A 231 1.75 -8.23 8.71
CA GLN A 231 0.48 -8.92 8.67
C GLN A 231 0.32 -9.44 10.08
N LEU A 232 -0.31 -8.63 10.95
CA LEU A 232 -0.84 -9.18 12.18
C LEU A 232 -1.68 -10.37 11.74
N PRO A 233 -1.34 -11.59 12.16
CA PRO A 233 -2.08 -12.75 11.74
C PRO A 233 -3.55 -12.49 12.06
N THR A 234 -4.41 -12.66 11.05
CA THR A 234 -5.86 -12.57 11.25
C THR A 234 -6.27 -13.47 12.42
N GLU A 235 -7.33 -13.10 13.13
CA GLU A 235 -7.85 -13.91 14.24
C GLU A 235 -8.06 -15.37 13.80
N ASP A 236 -8.50 -15.58 12.56
CA ASP A 236 -8.62 -16.90 11.92
C ASP A 236 -7.27 -17.64 11.80
N TYR A 237 -6.19 -16.95 11.40
CA TYR A 237 -4.85 -17.54 11.34
C TYR A 237 -4.34 -17.90 12.73
N LEU A 238 -4.55 -17.03 13.72
CA LEU A 238 -4.20 -17.32 15.11
C LEU A 238 -4.94 -18.58 15.59
N LEU A 239 -6.25 -18.65 15.38
CA LEU A 239 -7.07 -19.78 15.82
C LEU A 239 -6.75 -21.10 15.10
N ARG A 240 -6.44 -21.05 13.80
CA ARG A 240 -6.22 -22.26 12.99
C ARG A 240 -4.78 -22.75 12.98
N ARG A 241 -3.80 -21.86 13.06
CA ARG A 241 -2.39 -22.18 12.84
C ARG A 241 -1.54 -22.02 14.08
N VAL A 242 -1.74 -20.96 14.86
CA VAL A 242 -0.87 -20.64 16.01
C VAL A 242 -1.39 -21.30 17.30
N ASN A 243 -2.66 -21.12 17.62
CA ASN A 243 -3.26 -21.54 18.88
C ASN A 243 -3.20 -23.04 19.13
N PRO A 244 -3.42 -23.95 18.16
CA PRO A 244 -3.37 -25.38 18.44
C PRO A 244 -2.00 -25.84 18.94
N ILE A 245 -0.93 -25.42 18.25
CA ILE A 245 0.45 -25.78 18.60
C ILE A 245 0.88 -25.05 19.87
N LEU A 246 0.52 -23.78 20.01
CA LEU A 246 0.86 -23.00 21.20
C LEU A 246 0.19 -23.57 22.46
N ASN A 247 -1.09 -23.94 22.38
CA ASN A 247 -1.78 -24.56 23.51
C ASN A 247 -1.18 -25.91 23.88
N GLU A 248 -0.82 -26.74 22.90
CA GLU A 248 -0.12 -28.00 23.16
C GLU A 248 1.24 -27.76 23.85
N ALA A 249 2.02 -26.81 23.34
CA ALA A 249 3.31 -26.43 23.90
C ALA A 249 3.18 -25.93 25.35
N LEU A 250 2.15 -25.12 25.64
CA LEU A 250 1.88 -24.59 26.98
C LEU A 250 1.48 -25.70 27.95
N VAL A 251 0.65 -26.65 27.52
CA VAL A 251 0.29 -27.82 28.33
C VAL A 251 1.54 -28.64 28.65
N LYS A 252 2.39 -28.91 27.65
CA LYS A 252 3.63 -29.67 27.84
C LYS A 252 4.65 -28.94 28.72
N CYS A 253 4.75 -27.63 28.59
CA CYS A 253 5.59 -26.79 29.44
C CYS A 253 5.13 -26.86 30.90
N PHE A 254 3.81 -26.84 31.13
CA PHE A 254 3.23 -26.96 32.46
C PHE A 254 3.47 -28.34 33.08
N GLU A 255 3.42 -29.42 32.29
CA GLU A 255 3.75 -30.77 32.74
C GLU A 255 5.25 -30.92 33.09
N ALA A 256 6.12 -30.38 32.25
CA ALA A 256 7.58 -30.51 32.39
C ALA A 256 8.17 -29.65 33.52
N LYS A 257 7.54 -28.51 33.85
CA LYS A 257 7.98 -27.54 34.87
C LYS A 257 9.49 -27.21 34.79
N PRO A 258 9.98 -26.80 33.61
CA PRO A 258 11.39 -26.44 33.44
C PRO A 258 11.74 -25.20 34.27
N ASP A 259 13.02 -25.09 34.65
CA ASP A 259 13.54 -23.92 35.38
C ASP A 259 13.41 -22.62 34.56
N ASP A 260 13.51 -22.72 33.22
CA ASP A 260 13.25 -21.63 32.28
C ASP A 260 12.13 -22.02 31.29
N PRO A 261 10.86 -21.67 31.60
CA PRO A 261 9.72 -21.99 30.77
C PRO A 261 9.72 -21.27 29.42
N VAL A 262 10.35 -20.09 29.31
CA VAL A 262 10.34 -19.31 28.06
C VAL A 262 11.29 -19.96 27.05
N THR A 263 12.52 -20.25 27.47
CA THR A 263 13.50 -20.93 26.60
C THR A 263 13.06 -22.34 26.26
N TRP A 264 12.47 -23.06 27.23
CA TRP A 264 11.93 -24.40 26.99
C TRP A 264 10.79 -24.38 25.96
N LEU A 265 9.84 -23.46 26.11
CA LEU A 265 8.71 -23.30 25.19
C LEU A 265 9.20 -22.93 23.78
N GLY A 266 10.17 -22.02 23.68
CA GLY A 266 10.78 -21.64 22.41
C GLY A 266 11.41 -22.82 21.68
N ASN A 267 12.22 -23.62 22.38
CA ASN A 267 12.85 -24.82 21.81
C ASN A 267 11.80 -25.88 21.43
N TRP A 268 10.82 -26.12 22.30
CA TRP A 268 9.76 -27.09 22.04
C TRP A 268 8.96 -26.71 20.78
N LEU A 269 8.62 -25.44 20.62
CA LEU A 269 7.92 -24.94 19.43
C LEU A 269 8.77 -25.11 18.17
N LEU A 270 10.08 -24.87 18.22
CA LEU A 270 10.98 -25.08 17.08
C LEU A 270 11.06 -26.55 16.67
N ASP A 271 11.11 -27.47 17.63
CA ASP A 271 11.23 -28.91 17.38
C ASP A 271 9.92 -29.54 16.87
N ASN A 272 8.77 -28.98 17.25
CA ASN A 272 7.45 -29.57 16.99
C ASN A 272 6.65 -28.81 15.91
N ASN A 273 7.11 -27.65 15.45
CA ASN A 273 6.51 -26.93 14.33
C ASN A 273 6.95 -27.55 12.99
N SER A 274 6.39 -28.73 12.68
CA SER A 274 6.67 -29.46 11.43
C SER A 274 6.08 -28.72 10.21
N PRO A 275 6.80 -28.63 9.07
CA PRO A 275 6.36 -27.88 7.87
C PRO A 275 5.28 -28.61 7.06
N LYS A 276 4.33 -29.29 7.71
CA LYS A 276 3.29 -30.10 7.03
C LYS A 276 2.26 -29.27 6.25
N TYR A 277 2.36 -27.95 6.27
CA TYR A 277 1.41 -27.04 5.62
C TYR A 277 2.07 -25.78 5.04
N LEU A 278 3.31 -25.91 4.54
CA LEU A 278 3.92 -24.93 3.62
C LEU A 278 3.58 -25.30 2.17
#